data_AF-A0A4Q9DX53-F1
#
_entry.id   AF-A0A4Q9DX53-F1
#
_cell.length_a   1.000
_cell.length_b   1.000
_cell.length_c   1.000
_cell.angle_alpha   90.00
_cell.angle_beta   90.00
_cell.angle_gamma   90.00
#
_symmetry.space_group_name_H-M   'P 1'
#
loop_
_entity.id
_entity.type
_entity.pdbx_description
1 polymer ?
#
loop_
_entity_poly.entity_id
_entity_poly.type
_entity_poly.pdbx_seq_one_letter_code
_entity_poly.pdbx_strand_id
1 'polypeptide(L)'
;MNLVYDWDRSVIDMKSVEEVMEDFEFSIRIVDPAYADTIKRIQQIFENNEVLTDVFFYAFPHHEYRIVVRKDFYVDFILQLFRHGLLTRLEWQKESS
;
A
#
# COMPACT_ATOMS: atom_id res chain seq x y z
N MET A 1 5.28 11.76 14.69
CA MET A 1 5.63 10.33 14.85
C MET A 1 5.53 9.72 13.47
N ASN A 2 6.56 9.01 13.03
CA ASN A 2 6.63 8.46 11.68
C ASN A 2 6.26 6.99 11.70
N LEU A 3 5.43 6.59 10.73
CA LEU A 3 5.08 5.20 10.51
C LEU A 3 6.20 4.51 9.73
N VAL A 4 6.81 3.50 10.35
CA VAL A 4 7.87 2.69 9.76
C VAL A 4 7.34 1.28 9.58
N TYR A 5 7.60 0.68 8.43
CA TYR A 5 7.15 -0.68 8.11
C TYR A 5 8.20 -1.43 7.30
N ASP A 6 8.14 -2.76 7.41
CA ASP A 6 8.94 -3.69 6.64
C ASP A 6 8.02 -4.66 5.88
N TRP A 7 8.55 -5.23 4.80
CA TRP A 7 7.91 -6.27 4.02
C TRP A 7 8.91 -7.34 3.59
N ASP A 8 8.40 -8.52 3.26
CA ASP A 8 9.20 -9.59 2.68
C ASP A 8 9.35 -9.36 1.17
N ARG A 9 10.60 -9.14 0.73
CA ARG A 9 10.93 -8.93 -0.69
C ARG A 9 10.70 -10.16 -1.57
N SER A 10 10.57 -11.34 -0.98
CA SER A 10 10.15 -12.55 -1.70
C SER A 10 8.65 -12.58 -2.00
N VAL A 11 7.85 -11.77 -1.29
CA VAL A 11 6.39 -11.69 -1.44
C VAL A 11 5.99 -10.48 -2.28
N ILE A 12 6.48 -9.29 -1.93
CA ILE A 12 6.25 -8.06 -2.70
C ILE A 12 7.54 -7.27 -2.90
N ASP A 13 7.63 -6.57 -4.02
CA ASP A 13 8.65 -5.56 -4.27
C ASP A 13 7.99 -4.19 -4.32
N MET A 14 8.33 -3.30 -3.39
CA MET A 14 7.77 -1.95 -3.28
C MET A 14 8.89 -0.93 -3.41
N LYS A 15 8.87 -0.14 -4.49
CA LYS A 15 10.06 0.61 -4.95
C LYS A 15 10.08 2.09 -4.61
N SER A 16 8.93 2.72 -4.44
CA SER A 16 8.86 4.15 -4.19
C SER A 16 7.59 4.50 -3.42
N VAL A 17 7.74 5.45 -2.50
CA VAL A 17 6.67 6.25 -1.94
C VAL A 17 7.04 7.68 -2.30
N GLU A 18 6.38 8.23 -3.31
CA GLU A 18 6.58 9.62 -3.72
C GLU A 18 5.41 10.45 -3.18
N GLU A 19 5.72 11.52 -2.44
CA GLU A 19 4.73 12.52 -2.07
C GLU A 19 4.53 13.46 -3.26
N VAL A 20 3.40 13.35 -3.94
CA VAL A 20 3.05 14.16 -5.11
C VAL A 20 1.86 15.04 -4.75
N MET A 21 2.12 16.33 -4.53
CA MET A 21 1.10 17.30 -4.09
C MET A 21 0.39 16.88 -2.79
N GLU A 22 -0.81 16.30 -2.89
CA GLU A 22 -1.65 15.87 -1.77
C GLU A 22 -1.77 14.34 -1.65
N ASP A 23 -1.03 13.60 -2.46
CA ASP A 23 -1.11 12.14 -2.55
C ASP A 23 0.25 11.47 -2.33
N PHE A 24 0.21 10.18 -2.01
CA PHE A 24 1.34 9.27 -2.04
C PHE A 24 1.18 8.29 -3.19
N GLU A 25 2.24 8.13 -3.98
CA GLU A 25 2.29 7.10 -5.03
C GLU A 25 3.18 5.92 -4.63
N PHE A 26 2.61 4.72 -4.76
CA PHE A 26 3.29 3.46 -4.55
C PHE A 26 3.44 2.70 -5.86
N SER A 27 4.64 2.16 -6.10
CA SER A 27 4.86 1.11 -7.09
C SER A 27 5.06 -0.22 -6.37
N ILE A 28 4.08 -1.13 -6.50
CA ILE A 28 4.08 -2.46 -5.86
C ILE A 28 4.04 -3.54 -6.95
N ARG A 29 4.98 -4.48 -6.90
CA ARG A 29 4.93 -5.72 -7.67
C ARG A 29 4.70 -6.90 -6.74
N ILE A 30 3.72 -7.74 -7.06
CA ILE A 30 3.57 -9.02 -6.38
C ILE A 30 4.60 -10.00 -6.95
N VAL A 31 5.52 -10.46 -6.11
CA VAL A 31 6.59 -11.40 -6.48
C VAL A 31 6.11 -12.82 -6.32
N ASP A 32 5.40 -13.13 -5.23
CA ASP A 32 4.77 -14.43 -5.00
C ASP A 32 3.31 -14.42 -5.51
N PRO A 33 2.99 -15.15 -6.59
CA PRO A 33 1.64 -15.20 -7.16
C PRO A 33 0.55 -15.67 -6.17
N ALA A 34 0.90 -16.37 -5.09
CA ALA A 34 -0.04 -16.74 -4.03
C ALA A 34 -0.73 -15.52 -3.40
N TYR A 35 -0.11 -14.34 -3.49
CA TYR A 35 -0.62 -13.08 -2.95
C TYR A 35 -1.31 -12.19 -4.00
N ALA A 36 -1.45 -12.65 -5.25
CA ALA A 36 -2.05 -11.85 -6.33
C ALA A 36 -3.52 -11.49 -6.05
N ASP A 37 -4.27 -12.34 -5.33
CA ASP A 37 -5.64 -12.02 -4.93
C ASP A 37 -5.68 -11.16 -3.65
N THR A 38 -4.60 -11.11 -2.87
CA THR A 38 -4.51 -10.29 -1.67
C THR A 38 -4.62 -8.80 -2.01
N ILE A 39 -3.86 -8.33 -3.00
CA ILE A 39 -3.90 -6.91 -3.40
C ILE A 39 -5.27 -6.51 -3.98
N LYS A 40 -5.95 -7.42 -4.70
CA LYS A 40 -7.32 -7.20 -5.19
C LYS A 40 -8.33 -7.07 -4.05
N ARG A 41 -8.19 -7.87 -2.99
CA ARG A 41 -9.04 -7.74 -1.80
C ARG A 41 -8.85 -6.39 -1.11
N ILE A 42 -7.62 -5.90 -1.04
CA ILE A 42 -7.32 -4.57 -0.50
C ILE A 42 -7.96 -3.48 -1.37
N GLN A 43 -7.83 -3.58 -2.69
CA GLN A 43 -8.52 -2.68 -3.63
C GLN A 43 -10.04 -2.66 -3.37
N GLN A 44 -10.67 -3.83 -3.26
CA GLN A 44 -12.11 -3.94 -2.99
C GLN A 44 -12.53 -3.29 -1.67
N ILE A 45 -11.67 -3.26 -0.65
CA ILE A 45 -11.97 -2.59 0.62
C ILE A 45 -12.10 -1.08 0.42
N PHE A 46 -11.23 -0.48 -0.40
CA PHE A 46 -11.29 0.94 -0.71
C PHE A 46 -12.40 1.29 -1.71
N GLU A 47 -12.72 0.41 -2.65
CA GLU A 47 -13.82 0.62 -3.62
C GLU A 47 -15.22 0.50 -2.99
N ASN A 48 -15.37 -0.32 -1.94
CA ASN A 48 -16.66 -0.53 -1.25
C ASN A 48 -16.90 0.47 -0.10
N ASN A 49 -15.94 1.36 0.18
CA ASN A 49 -16.15 2.45 1.13
C ASN A 49 -16.96 3.55 0.42
N GLU A 50 -17.90 4.20 1.12
CA GLU A 50 -18.84 5.18 0.51
C GLU A 50 -18.16 6.40 -0.14
N VAL A 51 -16.83 6.55 0.02
CA VAL A 51 -16.00 7.60 -0.55
C VAL A 51 -15.11 7.03 -1.66
N LEU A 52 -15.46 7.30 -2.91
CA LEU A 52 -14.91 6.68 -4.12
C LEU A 52 -13.49 7.15 -4.53
N THR A 53 -12.84 8.05 -3.78
CA THR A 53 -11.67 8.81 -4.27
C THR A 53 -10.41 8.68 -3.43
N ASP A 54 -10.35 7.74 -2.49
CA ASP A 54 -9.32 7.77 -1.46
C ASP A 54 -8.06 6.97 -1.80
N VAL A 55 -8.23 5.89 -2.56
CA VAL A 55 -7.12 5.09 -3.08
C VAL A 55 -7.44 4.59 -4.48
N PHE A 56 -6.61 4.92 -5.47
CA PHE A 56 -6.73 4.44 -6.83
C PHE A 56 -5.70 3.35 -7.13
N PHE A 57 -6.16 2.24 -7.70
CA PHE A 57 -5.32 1.12 -8.12
C PHE A 57 -5.25 1.05 -9.65
N TYR A 58 -4.05 1.20 -10.21
CA TYR A 58 -3.77 0.96 -11.62
C TYR A 58 -2.99 -0.34 -11.76
N ALA A 59 -3.62 -1.36 -12.32
CA ALA A 59 -2.99 -2.66 -12.57
C ALA A 59 -2.30 -2.68 -13.94
N PHE A 60 -1.08 -3.20 -13.96
CA PHE A 60 -0.24 -3.42 -15.13
C PHE A 60 0.05 -4.93 -15.31
N PRO A 61 0.61 -5.34 -16.46
CA PRO A 61 1.09 -6.71 -16.63
C PRO A 61 2.09 -7.13 -15.53
N HIS A 62 2.27 -8.44 -15.35
CA HIS A 62 3.22 -9.03 -14.39
C HIS A 62 2.96 -8.68 -12.91
N HIS A 63 1.68 -8.48 -12.55
CA HIS A 63 1.27 -8.15 -11.18
C HIS A 63 1.93 -6.89 -10.63
N GLU A 64 2.15 -5.92 -11.50
CA GLU A 64 2.60 -4.58 -11.14
C GLU A 64 1.39 -3.67 -10.92
N TYR A 65 1.47 -2.86 -9.87
CA TYR A 65 0.42 -1.95 -9.46
C TYR A 65 1.05 -0.58 -9.20
N ARG A 66 0.44 0.46 -9.79
CA ARG A 66 0.62 1.83 -9.31
C ARG A 66 -0.58 2.18 -8.45
N ILE A 67 -0.33 2.62 -7.22
CA ILE A 67 -1.38 2.92 -6.26
C ILE A 67 -1.22 4.36 -5.82
N VAL A 68 -2.26 5.17 -6.02
CA VAL A 68 -2.31 6.58 -5.61
C VAL A 68 -3.18 6.66 -4.37
N VAL A 69 -2.63 7.16 -3.26
CA VAL A 69 -3.27 7.19 -1.94
C VAL A 69 -3.35 8.64 -1.48
N ARG A 70 -4.56 9.15 -1.22
CA ARG A 70 -4.73 10.47 -0.59
C ARG A 70 -4.04 10.50 0.77
N LYS A 71 -3.40 11.63 1.12
CA LYS A 71 -2.67 11.79 2.39
C LYS A 71 -3.45 11.34 3.63
N ASP A 72 -4.73 11.68 3.70
CA ASP A 72 -5.60 11.34 4.83
C ASP A 72 -5.79 9.82 5.01
N PHE A 73 -5.58 9.04 3.94
CA PHE A 73 -5.76 7.58 3.90
C PHE A 73 -4.45 6.80 3.86
N TYR A 74 -3.30 7.49 3.93
CA TYR A 74 -1.99 6.83 3.94
C TYR A 74 -1.90 5.77 5.03
N VAL A 75 -2.29 6.13 6.25
CA VAL A 75 -2.22 5.21 7.40
C VAL A 75 -3.18 4.03 7.21
N ASP A 76 -4.41 4.28 6.75
CA ASP A 76 -5.39 3.22 6.48
C ASP A 76 -4.89 2.25 5.42
N PHE A 77 -4.29 2.76 4.33
CA PHE A 77 -3.70 1.94 3.28
C PHE A 77 -2.58 1.04 3.80
N ILE A 78 -1.61 1.61 4.54
CA ILE A 78 -0.51 0.84 5.15
C ILE A 78 -1.05 -0.22 6.12
N LEU A 79 -2.08 0.12 6.91
CA LEU A 79 -2.73 -0.84 7.80
C LEU A 79 -3.41 -1.98 7.04
N GLN A 80 -4.01 -1.72 5.87
CA GLN A 80 -4.56 -2.79 5.04
C GLN A 80 -3.46 -3.71 4.50
N LEU A 81 -2.33 -3.16 4.02
CA LEU A 81 -1.21 -3.98 3.57
C LEU A 81 -0.70 -4.89 4.71
N PHE A 82 -0.59 -4.36 5.94
CA PHE A 82 -0.20 -5.14 7.11
C PHE A 82 -1.24 -6.20 7.51
N ARG A 83 -2.52 -5.82 7.61
CA ARG A 83 -3.63 -6.72 7.99
C ARG A 83 -3.74 -7.92 7.05
N HIS A 84 -3.40 -7.72 5.78
CA HIS A 84 -3.44 -8.74 4.74
C HIS A 84 -2.09 -9.45 4.52
N GLY A 85 -1.09 -9.18 5.35
CA GLY A 85 0.19 -9.90 5.35
C GLY A 85 1.14 -9.52 4.21
N LEU A 86 0.91 -8.38 3.54
CA LEU A 86 1.84 -7.82 2.56
C LEU A 86 2.98 -7.04 3.25
N LEU A 87 2.72 -6.50 4.44
CA LEU A 87 3.76 -5.99 5.34
C LEU A 87 3.95 -6.96 6.50
N THR A 88 5.19 -7.09 6.96
CA THR A 88 5.58 -8.01 8.04
C THR A 88 5.77 -7.30 9.38
N ARG A 89 5.97 -5.98 9.36
CA ARG A 89 6.14 -5.14 10.55
C ARG A 89 5.54 -3.76 10.33
N LEU A 90 5.00 -3.19 11.40
CA LEU A 90 4.49 -1.82 11.44
C LEU A 90 4.78 -1.21 12.82
N GLU A 91 5.37 -0.02 12.86
CA GLU A 91 5.74 0.67 14.11
C GLU A 91 5.65 2.20 13.97
N TRP A 92 5.14 2.88 14.99
CA TRP A 92 5.21 4.34 15.09
C TRP A 92 6.43 4.75 15.89
N GLN A 93 7.37 5.44 15.24
CA GLN A 93 8.57 5.95 15.88
C GLN A 93 8.43 7.46 16.16
N LYS A 94 9.01 7.93 17.26
CA LYS A 94 9.10 9.38 17.50
C LYS A 94 10.06 9.98 16.48
N GLU A 95 9.70 11.14 15.94
CA GLU A 95 10.66 11.95 15.19
C GLU A 95 11.78 12.34 16.14
N SER A 96 13.02 12.03 15.78
CA SER A 96 14.18 12.51 16.53
C SER A 96 14.31 14.00 16.26
N SER A 97 14.16 14.81 17.32
CA SER A 97 14.30 16.27 17.28
C SER A 97 15.71 16.72 16.93
#